data_AF-A0A094PUQ0-F1
#
_entry.id   AF-A0A094PUQ0-F1
#
_cell.length_a   1.000
_cell.length_b   1.000
_cell.length_c   1.000
_cell.angle_alpha   90.00
_cell.angle_beta   90.00
_cell.angle_gamma   90.00
#
_symmetry.space_group_name_H-M   'P 1'
#
loop_
_entity.id
_entity.type
_entity.pdbx_description
1 polymer ?
#
loop_
_entity_poly.entity_id
_entity_poly.type
_entity_poly.pdbx_seq_one_letter_code
_entity_poly.pdbx_strand_id
1 'polypeptide(L)'
;MKIRALFLVPMLAVGLVSCSSDDSTSESSVATGDSVAGTEVPVSEAPTTTVFAPTPVAISGVGETTVEGPVTGGGGQIVFGTAAFDGSGFGYTEEEYFISGTANSYTSDQPLTEDGMWNVTPKDTAEYKTRILVRRPVTASEFSGTVYVEWLNVTAGLDTGPTWSLSWVEMLRQGSVWVGVSTQRVGVEGGGNKMGEFRVLKIADPERYGTLNHPGDNYSYDIFSQAGATVWNQADTILGGLEPTTVIGMGESQSAFRMAAYLNAVAPTHDVYSGYLVHSRGARAANLYCATNCA
;
A
#
# COMPACT_ATOMS: atom_id res chain seq x y z
N MET A 1 -4.07 25.44 38.48
CA MET A 1 -5.23 24.94 37.71
C MET A 1 -4.72 23.81 36.83
N LYS A 2 -4.95 22.54 37.22
CA LYS A 2 -4.45 21.36 36.50
C LYS A 2 -5.50 20.95 35.48
N ILE A 3 -5.26 21.16 34.18
CA ILE A 3 -6.12 20.67 33.10
C ILE A 3 -5.57 19.30 32.70
N ARG A 4 -6.32 18.24 33.02
CA ARG A 4 -6.07 16.89 32.50
C ARG A 4 -6.61 16.86 31.06
N ALA A 5 -5.72 16.72 30.08
CA ALA A 5 -6.10 16.45 28.70
C ALA A 5 -6.66 15.02 28.61
N LEU A 6 -7.89 14.91 28.11
CA LEU A 6 -8.56 13.65 27.79
C LEU A 6 -8.17 13.27 26.36
N PHE A 7 -7.33 12.24 26.21
CA PHE A 7 -7.08 11.62 24.91
C PHE A 7 -8.23 10.65 24.61
N LEU A 8 -9.06 10.99 23.61
CA LEU A 8 -10.05 10.07 23.07
C LEU A 8 -9.36 9.24 21.96
N VAL A 9 -9.10 7.97 22.22
CA VAL A 9 -8.77 7.00 21.18
C VAL A 9 -10.08 6.56 20.55
N PRO A 10 -10.33 6.78 19.24
CA PRO A 10 -11.53 6.22 18.62
C PRO A 10 -11.33 4.71 18.47
N MET A 11 -12.00 3.95 19.33
CA MET A 11 -12.22 2.51 19.13
C MET A 11 -12.99 2.33 17.83
N LEU A 12 -12.37 1.66 16.86
CA LEU A 12 -13.05 1.17 15.67
C LEU A 12 -14.00 0.04 16.09
N ALA A 13 -15.31 0.28 15.99
CA ALA A 13 -16.30 -0.76 16.23
C ALA A 13 -16.27 -1.76 15.07
N VAL A 14 -15.56 -2.88 15.27
CA VAL A 14 -15.67 -4.06 14.40
C VAL A 14 -17.01 -4.72 14.72
N GLY A 15 -17.95 -4.66 13.77
CA GLY A 15 -19.15 -5.48 13.81
C GLY A 15 -18.75 -6.94 13.65
N LEU A 16 -18.57 -7.65 14.77
CA LEU A 16 -18.47 -9.11 14.79
C LEU A 16 -19.85 -9.69 14.46
N VAL A 17 -20.05 -10.12 13.22
CA VAL A 17 -21.08 -11.14 12.93
C VAL A 17 -20.50 -12.45 13.43
N SER A 18 -20.79 -12.76 14.69
CA SER A 18 -20.54 -14.06 15.29
C SER A 18 -21.61 -15.02 14.78
N CYS A 19 -21.24 -15.95 13.91
CA CYS A 19 -22.01 -17.17 13.72
C CYS A 19 -21.72 -18.08 14.92
N SER A 20 -22.41 -17.84 16.04
CA SER A 20 -22.45 -18.76 17.16
C SER A 20 -23.41 -19.88 16.80
N SER A 21 -22.89 -21.08 16.56
CA SER A 21 -23.71 -22.29 16.60
C SER A 21 -24.11 -22.52 18.05
N ASP A 22 -25.42 -22.58 18.29
CA ASP A 22 -26.02 -22.78 19.60
C ASP A 22 -25.58 -24.11 20.21
N ASP A 23 -25.03 -24.06 21.41
CA ASP A 23 -24.83 -25.22 22.28
C ASP A 23 -25.84 -25.09 23.43
N SER A 24 -26.85 -25.96 23.44
CA SER A 24 -27.85 -26.07 24.51
C SER A 24 -27.69 -27.42 25.20
N THR A 25 -27.21 -27.42 26.44
CA THR A 25 -27.40 -28.49 27.42
C THR A 25 -28.60 -28.08 28.28
N SER A 26 -29.53 -28.90 28.77
CA SER A 26 -29.52 -30.26 29.36
C SER A 26 -30.95 -30.85 29.24
N GLU A 27 -31.19 -32.17 29.18
CA GLU A 27 -31.31 -33.09 30.33
C GLU A 27 -31.46 -34.55 29.88
N SER A 28 -31.16 -35.48 30.79
CA SER A 28 -31.01 -36.92 30.60
C SER A 28 -32.29 -37.72 30.36
N SER A 29 -32.21 -38.79 29.56
CA SER A 29 -32.86 -40.08 29.86
C SER A 29 -32.17 -41.25 29.12
N VAL A 30 -32.36 -42.46 29.65
CA VAL A 30 -31.48 -43.65 29.59
C VAL A 30 -31.91 -44.67 28.51
N ALA A 31 -30.94 -45.53 28.13
CA ALA A 31 -31.02 -46.85 27.42
C ALA A 31 -31.15 -46.80 25.88
N THR A 32 -30.51 -47.64 25.06
CA THR A 32 -29.75 -48.91 25.22
C THR A 32 -28.87 -49.08 23.96
N GLY A 33 -27.76 -49.82 24.07
CA GLY A 33 -26.64 -49.77 23.12
C GLY A 33 -26.83 -50.39 21.72
N ASP A 34 -25.83 -50.16 20.88
CA ASP A 34 -25.34 -51.14 19.92
C ASP A 34 -23.89 -50.83 19.48
N SER A 35 -23.21 -51.90 19.03
CA SER A 35 -21.81 -52.11 18.64
C SER A 35 -20.93 -50.95 18.11
N VAL A 36 -19.66 -50.93 18.57
CA VAL A 36 -18.57 -50.08 18.04
C VAL A 36 -17.95 -50.75 16.81
N ALA A 37 -18.27 -50.24 15.62
CA ALA A 37 -17.53 -50.53 14.40
C ALA A 37 -16.30 -49.60 14.31
N GLY A 38 -15.10 -50.19 14.18
CA GLY A 38 -13.86 -49.45 13.99
C GLY A 38 -13.92 -48.61 12.72
N THR A 39 -13.90 -47.28 12.89
CA THR A 39 -13.82 -46.34 11.78
C THR A 39 -12.35 -46.04 11.55
N GLU A 40 -11.76 -46.58 10.48
CA GLU A 40 -10.44 -46.13 10.01
C GLU A 40 -10.57 -44.67 9.57
N VAL A 41 -9.78 -43.79 10.20
CA VAL A 41 -9.71 -42.37 9.84
C VAL A 41 -9.09 -42.28 8.44
N PRO A 42 -9.74 -41.62 7.46
CA PRO A 42 -9.15 -41.46 6.14
C PRO A 42 -7.88 -40.62 6.27
N VAL A 43 -6.76 -41.18 5.81
CA VAL A 43 -5.49 -40.46 5.70
C VAL A 43 -5.68 -39.39 4.63
N SER A 44 -5.85 -38.14 5.04
CA SER A 44 -5.86 -36.99 4.14
C SER A 44 -4.47 -36.83 3.55
N GLU A 45 -4.35 -36.94 2.22
CA GLU A 45 -3.12 -36.55 1.52
C GLU A 45 -2.81 -35.07 1.86
N ALA A 46 -1.54 -34.79 2.16
CA ALA A 46 -1.09 -33.43 2.42
C ALA A 46 -1.32 -32.58 1.15
N PRO A 47 -1.78 -31.32 1.29
CA PRO A 47 -2.00 -30.46 0.14
C PRO A 47 -0.70 -30.31 -0.65
N THR A 48 -0.78 -30.58 -1.96
CA THR A 48 0.36 -30.39 -2.86
C THR A 48 0.67 -28.90 -2.93
N THR A 49 1.85 -28.50 -2.46
CA THR A 49 2.32 -27.12 -2.58
C THR A 49 2.69 -26.88 -4.03
N THR A 50 1.89 -26.08 -4.74
CA THR A 50 2.26 -25.60 -6.06
C THR A 50 3.32 -24.52 -5.89
N VAL A 51 4.54 -24.80 -6.33
CA VAL A 51 5.63 -23.80 -6.37
C VAL A 51 5.52 -23.07 -7.70
N PHE A 52 5.07 -21.82 -7.68
CA PHE A 52 5.11 -20.96 -8.86
C PHE A 52 6.53 -20.44 -9.06
N ALA A 53 7.03 -20.52 -10.29
CA ALA A 53 8.29 -19.86 -10.64
C ALA A 53 8.09 -18.34 -10.56
N PRO A 54 9.06 -17.56 -10.03
CA PRO A 54 8.95 -16.12 -9.97
C PRO A 54 8.95 -15.53 -11.39
N THR A 55 8.03 -14.60 -11.66
CA THR A 55 8.05 -13.79 -12.88
C THR A 55 9.23 -12.81 -12.79
N PRO A 56 10.11 -12.74 -13.81
CA PRO A 56 11.18 -11.74 -13.84
C PRO A 56 10.60 -10.33 -13.84
N VAL A 57 11.26 -9.42 -13.12
CA VAL A 57 10.89 -8.00 -13.11
C VAL A 57 11.05 -7.41 -14.52
N ALA A 58 10.05 -6.67 -15.00
CA ALA A 58 10.00 -6.16 -16.38
C ALA A 58 9.64 -4.67 -16.46
N ILE A 59 10.55 -3.80 -16.03
CA ILE A 59 10.32 -2.34 -16.03
C ILE A 59 10.29 -1.68 -17.43
N SER A 60 10.56 -2.44 -18.50
CA SER A 60 10.47 -1.95 -19.88
C SER A 60 9.03 -1.62 -20.24
N GLY A 61 8.74 -0.35 -20.57
CA GLY A 61 7.40 0.13 -20.89
C GLY A 61 6.76 0.98 -19.80
N VAL A 62 7.38 1.05 -18.61
CA VAL A 62 7.03 2.04 -17.58
C VAL A 62 7.69 3.38 -17.93
N GLY A 63 6.94 4.47 -17.79
CA GLY A 63 7.45 5.81 -18.03
C GLY A 63 8.65 6.16 -17.12
N GLU A 64 9.62 6.90 -17.66
CA GLU A 64 10.74 7.39 -16.86
C GLU A 64 10.28 8.44 -15.84
N THR A 65 10.93 8.43 -14.68
CA THR A 65 10.69 9.39 -13.59
C THR A 65 11.89 10.31 -13.38
N THR A 66 11.62 11.57 -13.06
CA THR A 66 12.61 12.49 -12.49
C THR A 66 12.45 12.53 -10.99
N VAL A 67 13.56 12.38 -10.25
CA VAL A 67 13.61 12.48 -8.79
C VAL A 67 14.17 13.83 -8.38
N GLU A 68 13.50 14.49 -7.43
CA GLU A 68 13.97 15.70 -6.76
C GLU A 68 14.05 15.44 -5.25
N GLY A 69 15.23 15.65 -4.66
CA GLY A 69 15.40 15.61 -3.22
C GLY A 69 16.83 15.23 -2.78
N PRO A 70 17.03 14.99 -1.47
CA PRO A 70 16.01 15.03 -0.43
C PRO A 70 15.31 16.40 -0.31
N VAL A 71 13.99 16.40 -0.18
CA VAL A 71 13.17 17.60 -0.10
C VAL A 71 13.39 18.27 1.25
N THR A 72 13.75 19.55 1.20
CA THR A 72 13.95 20.42 2.37
C THR A 72 13.12 21.70 2.19
N GLY A 73 12.93 22.45 3.27
CA GLY A 73 12.15 23.70 3.26
C GLY A 73 10.75 23.59 3.87
N GLY A 74 9.99 24.68 3.74
CA GLY A 74 8.72 24.88 4.42
C GLY A 74 8.83 24.82 5.94
N GLY A 75 7.84 24.22 6.59
CA GLY A 75 7.82 23.97 8.03
C GLY A 75 8.86 22.96 8.52
N GLY A 76 9.65 22.38 7.61
CA GLY A 76 10.76 21.47 7.93
C GLY A 76 10.35 20.10 8.47
N GLN A 77 9.05 19.83 8.60
CA GLN A 77 8.49 18.59 9.11
C GLN A 77 7.79 17.83 7.98
N ILE A 78 8.04 16.52 7.89
CA ILE A 78 7.32 15.65 6.95
C ILE A 78 5.86 15.55 7.37
N VAL A 79 4.95 15.88 6.46
CA VAL A 79 3.51 15.75 6.69
C VAL A 79 3.09 14.31 6.38
N PHE A 80 2.83 13.53 7.42
CA PHE A 80 2.40 12.14 7.29
C PHE A 80 1.36 11.79 8.36
N GLY A 81 0.52 10.79 8.11
CA GLY A 81 -0.59 10.42 8.97
C GLY A 81 -0.23 9.70 10.28
N THR A 82 1.06 9.50 10.55
CA THR A 82 1.55 8.93 11.81
C THR A 82 2.43 9.93 12.56
N ALA A 83 2.93 9.55 13.74
CA ALA A 83 3.99 10.30 14.40
C ALA A 83 5.25 10.39 13.50
N ALA A 84 6.04 11.44 13.72
CA ALA A 84 7.36 11.58 13.10
C ALA A 84 8.22 10.36 13.43
N PHE A 85 9.01 9.91 12.46
CA PHE A 85 9.88 8.76 12.61
C PHE A 85 11.31 9.21 12.90
N ASP A 86 11.80 8.91 14.11
CA ASP A 86 13.22 9.04 14.43
C ASP A 86 13.88 7.67 14.29
N GLY A 87 14.52 7.45 13.13
CA GLY A 87 15.22 6.20 12.82
C GLY A 87 16.61 6.09 13.44
N SER A 88 17.15 7.16 14.04
CA SER A 88 18.57 7.22 14.42
C SER A 88 18.95 6.14 15.45
N GLY A 89 18.07 5.87 16.41
CA GLY A 89 18.26 4.81 17.41
C GLY A 89 18.19 3.38 16.84
N PHE A 90 17.74 3.22 15.59
CA PHE A 90 17.60 1.95 14.89
C PHE A 90 18.62 1.78 13.75
N GLY A 91 19.50 2.77 13.51
CA GLY A 91 20.37 2.75 12.33
C GLY A 91 19.62 3.02 11.02
N TYR A 92 18.53 3.80 11.08
CA TYR A 92 17.71 4.17 9.94
C TYR A 92 17.67 5.68 9.72
N THR A 93 17.43 6.08 8.47
CA THR A 93 17.10 7.46 8.10
C THR A 93 15.73 7.51 7.43
N GLU A 94 15.09 8.69 7.47
CA GLU A 94 13.89 9.03 6.70
C GLU A 94 14.22 10.21 5.78
N GLU A 95 14.00 10.03 4.48
CA GLU A 95 14.19 11.06 3.46
C GLU A 95 12.92 11.17 2.61
N GLU A 96 12.54 12.39 2.28
CA GLU A 96 11.40 12.67 1.39
C GLU A 96 11.93 13.06 0.01
N TYR A 97 11.32 12.53 -1.03
CA TYR A 97 11.64 12.88 -2.41
C TYR A 97 10.36 13.19 -3.18
N PHE A 98 10.47 14.07 -4.17
CA PHE A 98 9.44 14.22 -5.19
C PHE A 98 9.81 13.40 -6.41
N ILE A 99 8.82 12.71 -6.97
CA ILE A 99 8.94 12.03 -8.25
C ILE A 99 7.97 12.68 -9.24
N SER A 100 8.41 12.85 -10.47
CA SER A 100 7.61 13.44 -11.54
C SER A 100 7.81 12.70 -12.85
N GLY A 101 6.81 12.74 -13.71
CA GLY A 101 6.79 12.04 -14.99
C GLY A 101 5.49 12.27 -15.73
N THR A 102 5.26 11.47 -16.77
CA THR A 102 3.99 11.43 -17.50
C THR A 102 3.33 10.08 -17.25
N ALA A 103 2.16 10.09 -16.60
CA ALA A 103 1.41 8.90 -16.27
C ALA A 103 0.32 8.59 -17.30
N ASN A 104 0.09 7.32 -17.56
CA ASN A 104 -1.03 6.82 -18.33
C ASN A 104 -2.26 6.60 -17.43
N SER A 105 -3.44 6.88 -17.97
CA SER A 105 -4.67 6.27 -17.51
C SER A 105 -4.98 5.03 -18.33
N TYR A 106 -5.86 4.15 -17.83
CA TYR A 106 -6.17 2.88 -18.45
C TYR A 106 -7.65 2.78 -18.84
N THR A 107 -7.93 2.02 -19.89
CA THR A 107 -9.29 1.69 -20.33
C THR A 107 -9.40 0.22 -20.69
N SER A 108 -10.63 -0.27 -20.78
CA SER A 108 -10.97 -1.63 -21.17
C SER A 108 -12.01 -1.56 -22.30
N ASP A 109 -11.83 -2.39 -23.32
CA ASP A 109 -12.79 -2.57 -24.41
C ASP A 109 -13.98 -3.46 -23.98
N GLN A 110 -13.81 -4.21 -22.89
CA GLN A 110 -14.85 -5.00 -22.24
C GLN A 110 -15.45 -4.28 -21.02
N PRO A 111 -16.71 -4.57 -20.64
CA PRO A 111 -17.30 -4.05 -19.41
C PRO A 111 -16.48 -4.43 -18.17
N LEU A 112 -16.32 -3.48 -17.24
CA LEU A 112 -15.60 -3.71 -15.99
C LEU A 112 -16.40 -4.62 -15.04
N THR A 113 -15.85 -5.79 -14.74
CA THR A 113 -16.31 -6.75 -13.72
C THR A 113 -15.78 -6.42 -12.32
N GLU A 114 -16.45 -6.89 -11.26
CA GLU A 114 -16.10 -6.54 -9.86
C GLU A 114 -14.73 -7.05 -9.38
N ASP A 115 -14.16 -8.04 -10.07
CA ASP A 115 -12.89 -8.69 -9.71
C ASP A 115 -11.64 -7.96 -10.19
N GLY A 116 -11.77 -6.96 -11.07
CA GLY A 116 -10.61 -6.24 -11.62
C GLY A 116 -9.83 -7.00 -12.68
N MET A 117 -10.28 -8.20 -13.09
CA MET A 117 -9.59 -9.01 -14.09
C MET A 117 -9.94 -8.52 -15.50
N TRP A 118 -9.32 -7.41 -15.89
CA TRP A 118 -9.58 -6.75 -17.16
C TRP A 118 -8.33 -6.73 -18.04
N ASN A 119 -8.52 -6.90 -19.34
CA ASN A 119 -7.50 -6.54 -20.31
C ASN A 119 -7.55 -5.04 -20.53
N VAL A 120 -6.47 -4.34 -20.19
CA VAL A 120 -6.42 -2.89 -20.26
C VAL A 120 -5.43 -2.39 -21.29
N THR A 121 -5.72 -1.20 -21.82
CA THR A 121 -4.79 -0.45 -22.67
C THR A 121 -4.65 0.98 -22.15
N PRO A 122 -3.47 1.61 -22.32
CA PRO A 122 -3.32 3.04 -22.06
C PRO A 122 -4.33 3.87 -22.86
N LYS A 123 -4.87 4.92 -22.25
CA LYS A 123 -5.88 5.79 -22.87
C LYS A 123 -5.41 7.24 -22.97
N ASP A 124 -5.48 7.98 -21.87
CA ASP A 124 -5.09 9.39 -21.79
C ASP A 124 -3.78 9.50 -20.99
N THR A 125 -2.97 10.54 -21.23
CA THR A 125 -1.74 10.84 -20.47
C THR A 125 -1.81 12.18 -19.75
N ALA A 126 -1.11 12.29 -18.62
CA ALA A 126 -0.97 13.54 -17.89
C ALA A 126 0.36 13.61 -17.14
N GLU A 127 0.94 14.82 -17.08
CA GLU A 127 2.08 15.08 -16.20
C GLU A 127 1.67 15.03 -14.73
N TYR A 128 2.55 14.49 -13.89
CA TYR A 128 2.37 14.48 -12.46
C TYR A 128 3.67 14.85 -11.74
N LYS A 129 3.51 15.38 -10.53
CA LYS A 129 4.57 15.49 -9.52
C LYS A 129 3.97 15.10 -8.19
N THR A 130 4.46 14.02 -7.60
CA THR A 130 4.02 13.50 -6.31
C THR A 130 5.20 13.21 -5.39
N ARG A 131 4.93 12.68 -4.20
CA ARG A 131 5.91 12.41 -3.15
C ARG A 131 6.13 10.91 -2.95
N ILE A 132 7.38 10.54 -2.65
CA ILE A 132 7.73 9.31 -1.93
C ILE A 132 8.43 9.62 -0.60
N LEU A 133 8.21 8.79 0.40
CA LEU A 133 8.93 8.78 1.69
C LEU A 133 9.77 7.52 1.78
N VAL A 134 11.08 7.65 1.96
CA VAL A 134 12.01 6.52 2.02
C VAL A 134 12.54 6.39 3.44
N ARG A 135 12.33 5.22 4.05
CA ARG A 135 12.93 4.82 5.32
C ARG A 135 13.87 3.66 5.06
N ARG A 136 15.16 3.83 5.36
CA ARG A 136 16.20 2.87 4.98
C ARG A 136 17.31 2.75 6.02
N PRO A 137 18.02 1.61 6.09
CA PRO A 137 19.28 1.51 6.82
C PRO A 137 20.28 2.57 6.35
N VAL A 138 21.07 3.13 7.28
CA VAL A 138 22.22 3.98 6.91
C VAL A 138 23.43 3.16 6.48
N THR A 139 23.56 1.92 6.95
CA THR A 139 24.70 1.04 6.62
C THR A 139 24.31 0.01 5.57
N ALA A 140 25.05 -0.08 4.47
CA ALA A 140 24.74 -1.02 3.39
C ALA A 140 24.76 -2.49 3.81
N SER A 141 25.65 -2.89 4.73
CA SER A 141 25.72 -4.27 5.24
C SER A 141 24.53 -4.67 6.10
N GLU A 142 23.70 -3.71 6.52
CA GLU A 142 22.47 -3.96 7.28
C GLU A 142 21.26 -4.09 6.36
N PHE A 143 21.39 -3.82 5.06
CA PHE A 143 20.29 -3.91 4.12
C PHE A 143 20.00 -5.36 3.71
N SER A 144 18.73 -5.76 3.79
CA SER A 144 18.27 -7.11 3.46
C SER A 144 18.18 -7.40 1.96
N GLY A 145 18.27 -6.36 1.11
CA GLY A 145 17.90 -6.43 -0.30
C GLY A 145 16.40 -6.24 -0.57
N THR A 146 15.56 -6.19 0.47
CA THR A 146 14.10 -6.06 0.32
C THR A 146 13.63 -4.62 0.49
N VAL A 147 12.89 -4.13 -0.51
CA VAL A 147 12.19 -2.84 -0.47
C VAL A 147 10.69 -3.08 -0.48
N TYR A 148 9.98 -2.49 0.47
CA TYR A 148 8.53 -2.50 0.53
C TYR A 148 7.99 -1.15 0.05
N VAL A 149 7.17 -1.16 -1.00
CA VAL A 149 6.61 0.05 -1.61
C VAL A 149 5.11 0.12 -1.29
N GLU A 150 4.72 1.01 -0.39
CA GLU A 150 3.35 1.14 0.07
C GLU A 150 2.58 2.18 -0.73
N TRP A 151 1.46 1.76 -1.34
CA TRP A 151 0.44 2.68 -1.81
C TRP A 151 -0.25 3.29 -0.59
N LEU A 152 0.08 4.56 -0.29
CA LEU A 152 -0.42 5.24 0.90
C LEU A 152 -1.95 5.36 0.85
N ASN A 153 -2.58 5.04 1.97
CA ASN A 153 -4.03 5.04 2.08
C ASN A 153 -4.54 6.46 2.37
N VAL A 154 -5.62 6.86 1.69
CA VAL A 154 -6.22 8.20 1.80
C VAL A 154 -7.65 8.23 2.34
N THR A 155 -8.11 7.14 2.97
CA THR A 155 -9.49 7.01 3.52
C THR A 155 -9.83 8.15 4.48
N ALA A 156 -8.86 8.54 5.32
CA ALA A 156 -9.01 9.63 6.28
C ALA A 156 -8.89 11.02 5.64
N GLY A 157 -8.61 11.12 4.34
CA GLY A 157 -8.43 12.38 3.62
C GLY A 157 -7.01 12.96 3.66
N LEU A 158 -6.03 12.15 4.05
CA LEU A 158 -4.60 12.45 4.10
C LEU A 158 -3.80 11.19 3.76
N ASP A 159 -2.52 11.32 3.46
CA ASP A 159 -1.64 10.17 3.30
C ASP A 159 -1.36 9.45 4.63
N THR A 160 -1.62 8.15 4.67
CA THR A 160 -1.34 7.27 5.81
C THR A 160 -0.63 6.00 5.35
N GLY A 161 0.26 5.46 6.18
CA GLY A 161 0.92 4.16 5.97
C GLY A 161 0.43 3.11 6.96
N PRO A 162 -0.77 2.54 6.79
CA PRO A 162 -1.31 1.52 7.69
C PRO A 162 -0.47 0.25 7.71
N THR A 163 0.07 -0.21 6.57
CA THR A 163 0.92 -1.40 6.54
C THR A 163 2.21 -1.12 7.30
N TRP A 164 2.89 0.00 7.02
CA TRP A 164 4.01 0.48 7.85
C TRP A 164 3.68 0.46 9.34
N SER A 165 2.55 1.06 9.73
CA SER A 165 2.17 1.21 11.14
C SER A 165 2.06 -0.14 11.87
N LEU A 166 1.70 -1.19 11.14
CA LEU A 166 1.56 -2.55 11.67
C LEU A 166 2.86 -3.36 11.62
N SER A 167 3.76 -3.09 10.66
CA SER A 167 4.90 -3.97 10.36
C SER A 167 6.28 -3.35 10.54
N TRP A 168 6.39 -2.07 10.87
CA TRP A 168 7.67 -1.36 10.84
C TRP A 168 8.75 -1.98 11.73
N VAL A 169 8.39 -2.49 12.92
CA VAL A 169 9.36 -3.15 13.82
C VAL A 169 10.05 -4.33 13.13
N GLU A 170 9.29 -5.13 12.38
CA GLU A 170 9.83 -6.29 11.68
C GLU A 170 10.63 -5.88 10.44
N MET A 171 10.16 -4.87 9.70
CA MET A 171 10.91 -4.31 8.56
C MET A 171 12.29 -3.82 8.99
N LEU A 172 12.35 -3.08 10.11
CA LEU A 172 13.60 -2.57 10.67
C LEU A 172 14.53 -3.70 11.12
N ARG A 173 13.99 -4.68 11.86
CA ARG A 173 14.74 -5.84 12.35
C ARG A 173 15.35 -6.67 11.23
N GLN A 174 14.67 -6.75 10.09
CA GLN A 174 15.17 -7.44 8.90
C GLN A 174 16.24 -6.65 8.15
N GLY A 175 16.29 -5.33 8.32
CA GLY A 175 17.14 -4.49 7.49
C GLY A 175 16.48 -4.04 6.19
N SER A 176 15.14 -4.02 6.12
CA SER A 176 14.41 -3.73 4.88
C SER A 176 14.15 -2.23 4.70
N VAL A 177 14.05 -1.79 3.46
CA VAL A 177 13.64 -0.42 3.12
C VAL A 177 12.12 -0.35 3.04
N TRP A 178 11.54 0.76 3.47
CA TRP A 178 10.15 1.11 3.21
C TRP A 178 10.05 2.39 2.38
N VAL A 179 9.20 2.38 1.36
CA VAL A 179 8.91 3.51 0.47
C VAL A 179 7.41 3.77 0.46
N GLY A 180 6.94 4.84 1.08
CA GLY A 180 5.54 5.27 1.02
C GLY A 180 5.28 6.16 -0.17
N VAL A 181 4.33 5.82 -1.05
CA VAL A 181 4.01 6.56 -2.27
C VAL A 181 2.67 7.30 -2.14
N SER A 182 2.68 8.62 -2.38
CA SER A 182 1.48 9.45 -2.47
C SER A 182 0.79 9.25 -3.82
N THR A 183 0.20 8.07 -4.03
CA THR A 183 -0.32 7.62 -5.33
C THR A 183 -1.68 8.20 -5.69
N GLN A 184 -2.40 8.79 -4.73
CA GLN A 184 -3.75 9.32 -4.94
C GLN A 184 -3.78 10.83 -4.76
N ARG A 185 -4.62 11.48 -5.56
CA ARG A 185 -4.86 12.92 -5.57
C ARG A 185 -5.25 13.44 -4.20
N VAL A 186 -6.03 12.67 -3.43
CA VAL A 186 -6.56 13.11 -2.13
C VAL A 186 -5.44 13.47 -1.15
N GLY A 187 -4.36 12.69 -1.07
CA GLY A 187 -3.25 12.97 -0.16
C GLY A 187 -2.49 14.24 -0.54
N VAL A 188 -2.38 14.52 -1.85
CA VAL A 188 -1.61 15.64 -2.42
C VAL A 188 -2.42 16.93 -2.51
N GLU A 189 -3.56 16.87 -3.21
CA GLU A 189 -4.41 18.00 -3.59
C GLU A 189 -5.65 18.17 -2.70
N GLY A 190 -6.00 17.16 -1.90
CA GLY A 190 -7.21 17.16 -1.08
C GLY A 190 -8.48 16.78 -1.84
N GLY A 191 -9.64 17.11 -1.29
CA GLY A 191 -10.95 16.75 -1.85
C GLY A 191 -11.50 15.38 -1.40
N GLY A 192 -10.90 14.79 -0.36
CA GLY A 192 -11.39 13.58 0.30
C GLY A 192 -12.12 13.87 1.62
N ASN A 193 -12.00 12.95 2.57
CA ASN A 193 -12.62 13.05 3.89
C ASN A 193 -12.08 14.27 4.67
N LYS A 194 -12.97 14.99 5.36
CA LYS A 194 -12.63 16.20 6.13
C LYS A 194 -11.83 15.93 7.40
N MET A 195 -11.81 14.69 7.88
CA MET A 195 -11.04 14.29 9.06
C MET A 195 -9.55 14.64 8.94
N GLY A 196 -8.98 14.43 7.75
CA GLY A 196 -7.55 14.61 7.47
C GLY A 196 -7.20 15.87 6.69
N GLU A 197 -8.16 16.75 6.41
CA GLU A 197 -7.98 17.85 5.45
C GLU A 197 -6.79 18.76 5.78
N PHE A 198 -6.56 19.05 7.06
CA PHE A 198 -5.44 19.87 7.53
C PHE A 198 -4.05 19.19 7.40
N ARG A 199 -4.02 17.93 6.99
CA ARG A 199 -2.81 17.11 6.75
C ARG A 199 -2.65 16.70 5.29
N VAL A 200 -3.52 17.18 4.39
CA VAL A 200 -3.27 17.15 2.95
C VAL A 200 -1.99 17.93 2.68
N LEU A 201 -1.08 17.40 1.85
CA LEU A 201 0.26 17.96 1.68
C LEU A 201 0.23 19.45 1.33
N LYS A 202 -0.48 19.83 0.27
CA LYS A 202 -0.55 21.24 -0.18
C LYS A 202 -1.28 22.18 0.77
N ILE A 203 -2.07 21.66 1.72
CA ILE A 203 -2.77 22.46 2.74
C ILE A 203 -1.88 22.62 3.98
N ALA A 204 -1.24 21.53 4.41
CA ALA A 204 -0.45 21.48 5.63
C ALA A 204 0.86 22.28 5.53
N ASP A 205 1.53 22.21 4.38
CA ASP A 205 2.76 22.97 4.12
C ASP A 205 2.84 23.40 2.64
N PRO A 206 2.16 24.50 2.28
CA PRO A 206 2.12 24.97 0.89
C PRO A 206 3.48 25.41 0.35
N GLU A 207 4.40 25.85 1.21
CA GLU A 207 5.75 26.24 0.79
C GLU A 207 6.56 25.01 0.36
N ARG A 208 6.45 23.91 1.12
CA ARG A 208 7.12 22.64 0.81
C ARG A 208 6.47 21.89 -0.35
N TYR A 209 5.14 21.81 -0.37
CA TYR A 209 4.40 20.92 -1.28
C TYR A 209 3.68 21.64 -2.43
N GLY A 210 3.75 22.97 -2.50
CA GLY A 210 3.00 23.76 -3.49
C GLY A 210 3.28 23.42 -4.94
N THR A 211 4.47 22.86 -5.24
CA THR A 211 4.85 22.43 -6.59
C THR A 211 4.29 21.06 -6.99
N LEU A 212 3.73 20.29 -6.06
CA LEU A 212 3.09 19.02 -6.36
C LEU A 212 1.86 19.21 -7.25
N ASN A 213 1.65 18.27 -8.15
CA ASN A 213 0.56 18.24 -9.11
C ASN A 213 0.10 16.80 -9.32
N HIS A 214 -1.08 16.44 -8.82
CA HIS A 214 -1.66 15.12 -9.06
C HIS A 214 -2.85 15.20 -10.03
N PRO A 215 -2.78 14.58 -11.22
CA PRO A 215 -3.78 14.75 -12.30
C PRO A 215 -5.09 13.98 -12.09
N GLY A 216 -5.34 13.50 -10.86
CA GLY A 216 -6.48 12.64 -10.52
C GLY A 216 -6.17 11.13 -10.50
N ASP A 217 -7.08 10.37 -9.90
CA ASP A 217 -6.86 8.95 -9.56
C ASP A 217 -7.10 7.98 -10.73
N ASN A 218 -7.33 8.49 -11.94
CA ASN A 218 -7.28 7.66 -13.15
C ASN A 218 -5.83 7.33 -13.55
N TYR A 219 -4.87 8.12 -13.08
CA TYR A 219 -3.44 7.98 -13.34
C TYR A 219 -2.69 7.28 -12.22
N SER A 220 -3.35 6.99 -11.10
CA SER A 220 -2.72 6.45 -9.88
C SER A 220 -2.04 5.10 -10.12
N TYR A 221 -2.64 4.24 -10.95
CA TYR A 221 -2.06 2.92 -11.25
C TYR A 221 -0.70 3.04 -11.93
N ASP A 222 -0.56 3.93 -12.91
CA ASP A 222 0.71 4.14 -13.60
C ASP A 222 1.72 4.89 -12.73
N ILE A 223 1.26 5.86 -11.93
CA ILE A 223 2.11 6.53 -10.92
C ILE A 223 2.72 5.49 -9.96
N PHE A 224 1.95 4.47 -9.57
CA PHE A 224 2.46 3.39 -8.72
C PHE A 224 3.50 2.55 -9.45
N SER A 225 3.24 2.12 -10.70
CA SER A 225 4.24 1.43 -11.52
C SER A 225 5.53 2.24 -11.67
N GLN A 226 5.42 3.54 -11.93
CA GLN A 226 6.56 4.45 -12.06
C GLN A 226 7.32 4.61 -10.73
N ALA A 227 6.63 4.66 -9.59
CA ALA A 227 7.28 4.67 -8.28
C ALA A 227 8.06 3.37 -8.01
N GLY A 228 7.48 2.21 -8.33
CA GLY A 228 8.18 0.93 -8.25
C GLY A 228 9.40 0.85 -9.17
N ALA A 229 9.28 1.31 -10.42
CA ALA A 229 10.39 1.36 -11.36
C ALA A 229 11.50 2.33 -10.90
N THR A 230 11.14 3.41 -10.22
CA THR A 230 12.10 4.36 -9.63
C THR A 230 12.98 3.68 -8.57
N VAL A 231 12.42 2.77 -7.77
CA VAL A 231 13.19 1.99 -6.78
C VAL A 231 14.29 1.16 -7.44
N TRP A 232 14.03 0.58 -8.60
CA TRP A 232 15.03 -0.16 -9.37
C TRP A 232 16.04 0.75 -10.08
N ASN A 233 15.55 1.76 -10.80
CA ASN A 233 16.37 2.56 -11.71
C ASN A 233 17.16 3.68 -11.03
N GLN A 234 16.72 4.13 -9.87
CA GLN A 234 17.30 5.29 -9.17
C GLN A 234 17.64 4.96 -7.72
N ALA A 235 17.98 3.70 -7.44
CA ALA A 235 18.40 3.23 -6.12
C ALA A 235 19.58 4.04 -5.55
N ASP A 236 20.54 4.45 -6.39
CA ASP A 236 21.64 5.33 -5.99
C ASP A 236 21.14 6.64 -5.38
N THR A 237 20.13 7.24 -6.01
CA THR A 237 19.55 8.53 -5.59
C THR A 237 18.66 8.37 -4.36
N ILE A 238 17.67 7.47 -4.42
CA ILE A 238 16.62 7.43 -3.38
C ILE A 238 16.92 6.46 -2.24
N LEU A 239 17.78 5.46 -2.47
CA LEU A 239 18.19 4.49 -1.45
C LEU A 239 19.62 4.71 -0.96
N GLY A 240 20.34 5.71 -1.49
CA GLY A 240 21.72 5.99 -1.09
C GLY A 240 22.70 4.88 -1.50
N GLY A 241 22.47 4.26 -2.66
CA GLY A 241 23.31 3.19 -3.21
C GLY A 241 23.01 1.79 -2.67
N LEU A 242 21.93 1.61 -1.92
CA LEU A 242 21.45 0.28 -1.54
C LEU A 242 20.83 -0.42 -2.76
N GLU A 243 21.37 -1.57 -3.15
CA GLU A 243 20.92 -2.30 -4.34
C GLU A 243 19.76 -3.25 -4.03
N PRO A 244 18.52 -2.94 -4.46
CA PRO A 244 17.38 -3.83 -4.20
C PRO A 244 17.54 -5.14 -4.97
N THR A 245 17.15 -6.25 -4.33
CA THR A 245 17.02 -7.57 -4.96
C THR A 245 15.57 -8.04 -5.01
N THR A 246 14.72 -7.48 -4.15
CA THR A 246 13.28 -7.78 -4.06
C THR A 246 12.53 -6.49 -3.79
N VAL A 247 11.51 -6.18 -4.60
CA VAL A 247 10.63 -5.02 -4.39
C VAL A 247 9.19 -5.49 -4.28
N ILE A 248 8.56 -5.27 -3.13
CA ILE A 248 7.21 -5.75 -2.80
C ILE A 248 6.24 -4.57 -2.77
N GLY A 249 5.19 -4.61 -3.60
CA GLY A 249 4.11 -3.62 -3.57
C GLY A 249 3.12 -3.91 -2.44
N MET A 250 2.72 -2.89 -1.67
CA MET A 250 1.83 -3.05 -0.52
C MET A 250 0.60 -2.13 -0.58
N GLY A 251 -0.50 -2.59 0.01
CA GLY A 251 -1.68 -1.76 0.23
C GLY A 251 -2.63 -2.36 1.26
N GLU A 252 -3.39 -1.49 1.91
CA GLU A 252 -4.33 -1.82 2.98
C GLU A 252 -5.63 -1.04 2.82
N SER A 253 -6.77 -1.64 3.17
CA SER A 253 -8.09 -0.98 3.14
C SER A 253 -8.39 -0.35 1.77
N GLN A 254 -8.55 0.97 1.68
CA GLN A 254 -8.80 1.65 0.41
C GLN A 254 -7.71 1.42 -0.64
N SER A 255 -6.44 1.57 -0.26
CA SER A 255 -5.35 1.30 -1.20
C SER A 255 -5.29 -0.18 -1.59
N ALA A 256 -5.78 -1.10 -0.74
CA ALA A 256 -5.92 -2.50 -1.10
C ALA A 256 -7.02 -2.77 -2.15
N PHE A 257 -8.09 -1.97 -2.23
CA PHE A 257 -9.05 -2.06 -3.36
C PHE A 257 -8.40 -1.64 -4.68
N ARG A 258 -7.60 -0.58 -4.65
CA ARG A 258 -6.79 -0.13 -5.79
C ARG A 258 -5.77 -1.18 -6.19
N MET A 259 -5.08 -1.77 -5.22
CA MET A 259 -4.14 -2.86 -5.46
C MET A 259 -4.84 -4.05 -6.12
N ALA A 260 -6.05 -4.42 -5.73
CA ALA A 260 -6.77 -5.50 -6.43
C ALA A 260 -6.94 -5.24 -7.94
N ALA A 261 -7.31 -4.01 -8.34
CA ALA A 261 -7.36 -3.63 -9.75
C ALA A 261 -5.96 -3.58 -10.39
N TYR A 262 -4.97 -3.03 -9.68
CA TYR A 262 -3.58 -2.96 -10.15
C TYR A 262 -3.02 -4.36 -10.45
N LEU A 263 -3.07 -5.27 -9.49
CA LEU A 263 -2.54 -6.62 -9.60
C LEU A 263 -3.16 -7.40 -10.76
N ASN A 264 -4.48 -7.23 -10.96
CA ASN A 264 -5.22 -8.04 -11.93
C ASN A 264 -5.17 -7.47 -13.35
N ALA A 265 -5.06 -6.15 -13.51
CA ALA A 265 -5.15 -5.50 -14.82
C ALA A 265 -3.86 -4.79 -15.27
N VAL A 266 -3.15 -4.10 -14.36
CA VAL A 266 -2.04 -3.21 -14.73
C VAL A 266 -0.67 -3.84 -14.47
N ALA A 267 -0.48 -4.53 -13.36
CA ALA A 267 0.77 -5.23 -13.06
C ALA A 267 1.22 -6.16 -14.20
N PRO A 268 0.33 -6.97 -14.84
CA PRO A 268 0.73 -7.88 -15.91
C PRO A 268 1.25 -7.21 -17.18
N THR A 269 1.12 -5.88 -17.32
CA THR A 269 1.64 -5.18 -18.50
C THR A 269 3.10 -4.75 -18.34
N HIS A 270 3.64 -4.66 -17.10
CA HIS A 270 5.01 -4.20 -16.85
C HIS A 270 5.71 -4.83 -15.61
N ASP A 271 5.20 -5.91 -15.02
CA ASP A 271 5.77 -6.71 -13.90
C ASP A 271 6.83 -6.01 -13.01
N VAL A 272 6.49 -4.84 -12.45
CA VAL A 272 7.47 -3.96 -11.77
C VAL A 272 7.91 -4.49 -10.41
N TYR A 273 7.01 -5.21 -9.75
CA TYR A 273 7.19 -5.69 -8.38
C TYR A 273 7.47 -7.19 -8.38
N SER A 274 8.39 -7.62 -7.51
CA SER A 274 8.72 -9.04 -7.28
C SER A 274 7.58 -9.80 -6.59
N GLY A 275 6.64 -9.07 -5.95
CA GLY A 275 5.50 -9.64 -5.25
C GLY A 275 4.65 -8.56 -4.59
N TYR A 276 3.58 -8.98 -3.92
CA TYR A 276 2.60 -8.06 -3.33
C TYR A 276 2.14 -8.50 -1.94
N LEU A 277 1.93 -7.52 -1.06
CA LEU A 277 1.27 -7.68 0.24
C LEU A 277 -0.01 -6.84 0.26
N VAL A 278 -1.15 -7.49 0.08
CA VAL A 278 -2.46 -6.83 0.01
C VAL A 278 -3.35 -7.36 1.13
N HIS A 279 -3.83 -6.50 2.01
CA HIS A 279 -4.64 -6.92 3.16
C HIS A 279 -5.76 -5.94 3.50
N SER A 280 -6.70 -6.38 4.34
CA SER A 280 -7.87 -5.59 4.76
C SER A 280 -8.74 -5.02 3.64
N ARG A 281 -8.72 -5.62 2.43
CA ARG A 281 -9.65 -5.23 1.36
C ARG A 281 -11.02 -5.86 1.54
N GLY A 282 -12.05 -5.19 1.05
CA GLY A 282 -13.34 -5.79 0.76
C GLY A 282 -13.33 -6.59 -0.55
N ALA A 283 -14.50 -7.11 -0.94
CA ALA A 283 -14.61 -8.11 -2.00
C ALA A 283 -14.24 -7.61 -3.41
N ARG A 284 -14.47 -6.32 -3.70
CA ARG A 284 -14.40 -5.73 -5.05
C ARG A 284 -13.10 -4.99 -5.31
N ALA A 285 -12.66 -5.00 -6.57
CA ALA A 285 -11.61 -4.12 -7.06
C ALA A 285 -12.12 -2.67 -7.19
N ALA A 286 -11.21 -1.69 -7.08
CA ALA A 286 -11.52 -0.29 -7.36
C ALA A 286 -11.70 -0.06 -8.87
N ASN A 287 -12.42 1.00 -9.24
CA ASN A 287 -12.65 1.35 -10.64
C ASN A 287 -11.32 1.67 -11.37
N LEU A 288 -11.24 1.26 -12.64
CA LEU A 288 -10.13 1.60 -13.53
C LEU A 288 -10.11 3.09 -13.91
N TYR A 289 -11.30 3.62 -14.19
CA TYR A 289 -11.53 4.97 -14.64
C TYR A 289 -12.80 5.54 -14.02
N CYS A 290 -12.76 6.82 -13.67
CA CYS A 290 -13.93 7.57 -13.23
C CYS A 290 -13.96 8.96 -13.88
N ALA A 291 -15.15 9.39 -14.30
CA ALA A 291 -15.34 10.73 -14.88
C ALA A 291 -15.12 11.86 -13.86
N THR A 292 -15.30 11.61 -12.56
CA THR A 292 -15.01 12.53 -11.45
C THR A 292 -14.57 11.74 -10.21
N ASN A 293 -13.52 12.21 -9.52
CA ASN A 293 -12.97 11.76 -8.22
C ASN A 293 -13.46 10.39 -7.70
N CYS A 294 -12.64 9.35 -7.87
CA CYS A 294 -12.82 8.07 -7.20
C CYS A 294 -11.96 8.00 -5.95
N ALA A 295 -12.58 7.82 -4.79
CA ALA A 295 -11.90 7.45 -3.55
C ALA A 295 -12.12 5.96 -3.31
#